data_AF-A0A8G1TW35-F1
#
_entry.id   AF-A0A8G1TW35-F1
#
_cell.length_a   1.000
_cell.length_b   1.000
_cell.length_c   1.000
_cell.angle_alpha   90.00
_cell.angle_beta   90.00
_cell.angle_gamma   90.00
#
_symmetry.space_group_name_H-M   'P 1'
#
loop_
_entity.id
_entity.type
_entity.pdbx_description
1 polymer ?
#
loop_
_entity_poly.entity_id
_entity_poly.type
_entity_poly.pdbx_seq_one_letter_code
_entity_poly.pdbx_strand_id
1 'polypeptide(L)'
;MFKPLISVASMVALLGMGGIARAQDLVLPSIPEATDAIVDMLADTGMPRPSKVKLGTCIPAVEATYPGQVACTVAVTLGAAVSENQMDFYKQDGKWKAQPSVSQDKLPFPDPKLD
;
A
#
# COMPACT_ATOMS: atom_id res chain seq x y z
N MET A 1 0.22 -72.45 11.26
CA MET A 1 -0.87 -71.48 10.98
C MET A 1 -0.61 -70.24 11.84
N PHE A 2 -1.02 -69.06 11.35
CA PHE A 2 -0.83 -67.69 11.88
C PHE A 2 0.29 -66.83 11.25
N LYS A 3 -0.17 -65.93 10.38
CA LYS A 3 0.44 -64.65 9.94
C LYS A 3 -0.26 -63.55 10.76
N PRO A 4 0.39 -62.44 11.12
CA PRO A 4 0.37 -61.25 10.25
C PRO A 4 1.73 -60.50 10.24
N LEU A 5 2.24 -59.96 9.12
CA LEU A 5 1.86 -58.72 8.42
C LEU A 5 1.72 -57.49 9.34
N ILE A 6 2.84 -56.81 9.63
CA ILE A 6 2.86 -55.38 9.96
C ILE A 6 4.05 -54.74 9.25
N SER A 7 3.77 -54.22 8.06
CA SER A 7 4.48 -53.08 7.50
C SER A 7 3.82 -51.81 8.05
N VAL A 8 4.47 -50.66 7.83
CA VAL A 8 4.04 -49.28 8.16
C VAL A 8 4.55 -48.72 9.49
N ALA A 9 5.56 -47.86 9.39
CA ALA A 9 5.53 -46.49 9.96
C ALA A 9 6.82 -45.73 9.61
N SER A 10 7.01 -45.33 8.35
CA SER A 10 7.85 -44.16 8.04
C SER A 10 6.93 -42.95 8.04
N MET A 11 6.87 -42.25 9.17
CA MET A 11 6.31 -40.91 9.25
C MET A 11 7.38 -39.95 9.77
N VAL A 12 7.25 -38.70 9.32
CA VAL A 12 7.90 -37.48 9.82
C VAL A 12 9.32 -37.28 9.25
N ALA A 13 9.66 -36.22 8.52
CA ALA A 13 9.29 -34.83 8.70
C ALA A 13 9.17 -34.08 7.36
N LEU A 14 8.02 -33.45 7.11
CA LEU A 14 7.95 -32.29 6.23
C LEU A 14 8.46 -31.10 7.04
N LEU A 15 9.73 -30.75 6.83
CA LEU A 15 10.31 -29.50 7.32
C LEU A 15 9.55 -28.35 6.65
N GLY A 16 8.67 -27.73 7.43
CA GLY A 16 8.02 -26.48 7.07
C GLY A 16 9.08 -25.43 6.77
N MET A 17 9.15 -25.03 5.51
CA MET A 17 9.79 -23.77 5.12
C MET A 17 8.93 -22.64 5.69
N GLY A 18 9.19 -22.30 6.95
CA GLY A 18 8.74 -21.04 7.54
C GLY A 18 9.41 -19.91 6.78
N GLY A 19 8.71 -19.39 5.77
CA GLY A 19 9.08 -18.14 5.13
C GLY A 19 9.12 -17.05 6.19
N ILE A 20 10.30 -16.53 6.47
CA ILE A 20 10.48 -15.36 7.33
C ILE A 20 9.75 -14.22 6.63
N ALA A 21 8.57 -13.87 7.11
CA ALA A 21 7.88 -12.65 6.72
C ALA A 21 8.73 -11.47 7.20
N ARG A 22 9.65 -11.00 6.35
CA ARG A 22 10.27 -9.70 6.55
C ARG A 22 9.21 -8.66 6.22
N ALA A 23 8.84 -7.85 7.21
CA ALA A 23 8.21 -6.57 6.96
C ALA A 23 9.17 -5.80 6.05
N GLN A 24 8.87 -5.76 4.75
CA GLN A 24 9.62 -4.91 3.84
C GLN A 24 9.22 -3.48 4.18
N ASP A 25 10.20 -2.67 4.58
CA ASP A 25 9.95 -1.25 4.79
C ASP A 25 9.41 -0.66 3.47
N LEU A 26 8.19 -0.15 3.53
CA LEU A 26 7.58 0.50 2.38
C LEU A 26 8.42 1.71 2.00
N VAL A 27 8.80 1.78 0.72
CA VAL A 27 9.40 2.99 0.17
C VAL A 27 8.26 3.97 -0.09
N LEU A 28 8.22 5.06 0.67
CA LEU A 28 7.19 6.09 0.56
C LEU A 28 7.71 7.31 -0.18
N PRO A 29 6.86 8.08 -0.89
CA PRO A 29 7.21 9.42 -1.30
C PRO A 29 7.40 10.32 -0.08
N SER A 30 8.32 11.26 -0.18
CA SER A 30 8.34 12.41 0.73
C SER A 30 7.09 13.29 0.54
N ILE A 31 6.79 14.16 1.50
CA ILE A 31 5.64 15.07 1.37
C ILE A 31 5.69 15.95 0.11
N PRO A 32 6.85 16.55 -0.28
CA PRO A 32 6.95 17.26 -1.54
C PRO A 32 6.68 16.38 -2.76
N GLU A 33 7.27 15.17 -2.81
CA GLU A 33 7.06 14.23 -3.92
C GLU A 33 5.59 13.77 -4.03
N ALA A 34 4.94 13.49 -2.89
CA ALA A 34 3.53 13.16 -2.85
C ALA A 34 2.66 14.35 -3.31
N THR A 35 3.01 15.56 -2.89
CA THR A 35 2.33 16.78 -3.34
C THR A 35 2.43 16.93 -4.85
N ASP A 36 3.64 16.81 -5.42
CA ASP A 36 3.86 16.94 -6.86
C ASP A 36 3.13 15.84 -7.64
N ALA A 37 3.15 14.59 -7.15
CA ALA A 37 2.42 13.48 -7.75
C ALA A 37 0.90 13.71 -7.75
N ILE A 38 0.34 14.27 -6.67
CA ILE A 38 -1.09 14.64 -6.60
C ILE A 38 -1.38 15.80 -7.54
N VAL A 39 -0.53 16.82 -7.59
CA VAL A 39 -0.71 17.96 -8.52
C VAL A 39 -0.73 17.48 -9.97
N ASP A 40 0.20 16.59 -10.34
CA ASP A 40 0.24 15.96 -11.67
C ASP A 40 -1.06 15.20 -11.97
N MET A 41 -1.56 14.40 -11.01
CA MET A 41 -2.82 13.65 -11.15
C MET A 41 -4.02 14.58 -11.32
N LEU A 42 -4.00 15.77 -10.70
CA LEU A 42 -5.10 16.72 -10.72
C LEU A 42 -5.04 17.75 -11.84
N ALA A 43 -3.92 17.85 -12.57
CA ALA A 43 -3.65 18.94 -13.51
C ALA A 43 -4.76 19.19 -14.53
N ASP A 44 -5.43 18.13 -15.00
CA ASP A 44 -6.48 18.21 -16.03
C ASP A 44 -7.91 18.15 -15.48
N THR A 45 -8.07 18.11 -14.15
CA THR A 45 -9.39 17.95 -13.51
C THR A 45 -10.12 19.26 -13.24
N GLY A 46 -9.45 20.40 -13.42
CA GLY A 46 -9.96 21.72 -13.03
C GLY A 46 -10.05 21.93 -11.51
N MET A 47 -9.59 20.96 -10.70
CA MET A 47 -9.53 21.11 -9.25
C MET A 47 -8.40 22.07 -8.84
N PRO A 48 -8.59 22.85 -7.76
CA PRO A 48 -7.55 23.74 -7.28
C PRO A 48 -6.30 22.96 -6.89
N ARG A 49 -5.13 23.60 -7.05
CA ARG A 49 -3.87 23.00 -6.61
C ARG A 49 -3.91 22.83 -5.08
N PRO A 50 -3.53 21.66 -4.53
CA PRO A 50 -3.40 21.49 -3.10
C PRO A 50 -2.33 22.41 -2.52
N SER A 51 -2.67 23.10 -1.42
CA SER A 51 -1.76 23.98 -0.68
C SER A 51 -0.97 23.23 0.39
N LYS A 52 -1.46 22.05 0.82
CA LYS A 52 -0.81 21.18 1.79
C LYS A 52 -1.25 19.74 1.56
N VAL A 53 -0.32 18.81 1.75
CA VAL A 53 -0.57 17.36 1.75
C VAL A 53 0.03 16.77 3.02
N LYS A 54 -0.71 15.87 3.67
CA LYS A 54 -0.19 14.94 4.69
C LYS A 54 -0.38 13.50 4.17
N LEU A 55 0.58 12.63 4.47
CA LEU A 55 0.44 11.18 4.29
C LEU A 55 0.07 10.55 5.63
N GLY A 56 -0.93 9.67 5.62
CA GLY A 56 -1.37 8.93 6.80
C GLY A 56 -0.81 7.51 6.82
N THR A 57 -1.69 6.54 7.01
CA THR A 57 -1.35 5.11 6.96
C THR A 57 -1.09 4.69 5.53
N CYS A 58 0.02 4.00 5.33
CA CYS A 58 0.41 3.43 4.05
C CYS A 58 0.58 1.92 4.18
N ILE A 59 0.11 1.19 3.17
CA ILE A 59 0.21 -0.26 3.03
C ILE A 59 0.72 -0.61 1.61
N PRO A 60 1.21 -1.83 1.34
CA PRO A 60 1.37 -2.29 -0.03
C PRO A 60 0.02 -2.18 -0.76
N ALA A 61 0.01 -1.62 -1.98
CA ALA A 61 -1.23 -1.47 -2.72
C ALA A 61 -1.85 -2.83 -3.07
N VAL A 62 -3.16 -2.93 -2.88
CA VAL A 62 -3.96 -4.03 -3.41
C VAL A 62 -3.94 -3.94 -4.93
N GLU A 63 -3.79 -5.08 -5.60
CA GLU A 63 -3.76 -5.15 -7.07
C GLU A 63 -2.69 -4.22 -7.71
N ALA A 64 -1.53 -4.08 -7.05
CA ALA A 64 -0.42 -3.29 -7.54
C ALA A 64 -0.04 -3.66 -8.99
N THR A 65 -0.07 -2.66 -9.88
CA THR A 65 0.35 -2.78 -11.28
C THR A 65 1.80 -2.36 -11.47
N TYR A 66 2.37 -1.63 -10.52
CA TYR A 66 3.75 -1.15 -10.53
C TYR A 66 4.58 -1.76 -9.37
N PRO A 67 5.87 -2.06 -9.58
CA PRO A 67 6.75 -2.52 -8.52
C PRO A 67 6.85 -1.51 -7.38
N GLY A 68 6.61 -1.97 -6.14
CA GLY A 68 6.70 -1.13 -4.95
C GLY A 68 5.56 -0.11 -4.81
N GLN A 69 4.45 -0.28 -5.54
CA GLN A 69 3.27 0.56 -5.39
C GLN A 69 2.70 0.46 -3.98
N VAL A 70 2.38 1.61 -3.42
CA VAL A 70 1.93 1.77 -2.03
C VAL A 70 0.61 2.53 -2.03
N ALA A 71 -0.37 2.04 -1.28
CA ALA A 71 -1.62 2.74 -1.04
C ALA A 71 -1.54 3.50 0.28
N CYS A 72 -1.85 4.80 0.28
CA CYS A 72 -1.87 5.63 1.46
C CYS A 72 -3.21 6.38 1.60
N THR A 73 -3.64 6.60 2.84
CA THR A 73 -4.54 7.71 3.15
C THR A 73 -3.77 9.03 3.02
N VAL A 74 -4.46 10.07 2.55
CA VAL A 74 -3.90 11.39 2.35
C VAL A 74 -4.88 12.44 2.82
N ALA A 75 -4.40 13.45 3.56
CA ALA A 75 -5.16 14.66 3.81
C ALA A 75 -4.66 15.76 2.87
N VAL A 76 -5.56 16.27 2.04
CA VAL A 76 -5.27 17.28 1.03
C VAL A 76 -6.01 18.56 1.41
N THR A 77 -5.27 19.67 1.54
CA THR A 77 -5.84 21.00 1.75
C THR A 77 -6.03 21.71 0.43
N LEU A 78 -7.28 22.04 0.10
CA LEU A 78 -7.71 22.74 -1.10
C LEU A 78 -8.37 24.05 -0.67
N GLY A 79 -7.62 25.16 -0.70
CA GLY A 79 -8.09 26.44 -0.16
C GLY A 79 -8.37 26.35 1.34
N ALA A 80 -9.62 26.58 1.75
CA ALA A 80 -10.06 26.48 3.15
C ALA A 80 -10.57 25.08 3.53
N ALA A 81 -10.70 24.15 2.57
CA ALA A 81 -11.20 22.80 2.81
C ALA A 81 -10.04 21.82 3.01
N VAL A 82 -10.22 20.87 3.93
CA VAL A 82 -9.35 19.70 4.07
C VAL A 82 -10.19 18.47 3.72
N SER A 83 -9.69 17.67 2.78
CA SER A 83 -10.30 16.40 2.38
C SER A 83 -9.33 15.28 2.68
N GLU A 84 -9.79 14.28 3.43
CA GLU A 84 -9.13 12.98 3.51
C GLU A 84 -9.56 12.14 2.31
N ASN A 85 -8.60 11.50 1.64
CA ASN A 85 -8.82 10.62 0.51
C ASN A 85 -7.77 9.51 0.52
N GLN A 86 -7.83 8.60 -0.43
CA GLN A 86 -6.93 7.45 -0.49
C GLN A 86 -6.36 7.30 -1.90
N MET A 87 -5.05 7.18 -1.99
CA MET A 87 -4.31 7.23 -3.24
C MET A 87 -3.17 6.23 -3.24
N ASP A 88 -2.91 5.67 -4.41
CA ASP A 88 -1.75 4.84 -4.65
C ASP A 88 -0.61 5.69 -5.20
N PHE A 89 0.59 5.43 -4.72
CA PHE A 89 1.83 6.05 -5.16
C PHE A 89 2.76 4.99 -5.74
N TYR A 90 3.36 5.28 -6.88
CA TYR A 90 4.35 4.41 -7.53
C TYR A 90 5.40 5.22 -8.26
N LYS A 91 6.55 4.58 -8.54
CA LYS A 91 7.60 5.17 -9.37
C LYS A 91 7.44 4.77 -10.82
N GLN A 92 7.43 5.76 -11.70
CA GLN A 92 7.52 5.60 -13.15
C GLN A 92 8.58 6.55 -13.67
N ASP A 93 9.55 6.01 -14.42
CA ASP A 93 10.68 6.78 -14.98
C ASP A 93 11.44 7.62 -13.92
N GLY A 94 11.59 7.05 -12.72
CA GLY A 94 12.26 7.69 -11.59
C GLY A 94 11.43 8.78 -10.87
N LYS A 95 10.20 9.05 -11.30
CA LYS A 95 9.30 10.04 -10.70
C LYS A 95 8.14 9.36 -9.99
N TRP A 96 7.66 9.98 -8.92
CA TRP A 96 6.44 9.55 -8.25
C TRP A 96 5.20 9.95 -9.05
N LYS A 97 4.27 9.02 -9.16
CA LYS A 97 2.93 9.21 -9.73
C LYS A 97 1.89 8.79 -8.71
N ALA A 98 0.76 9.48 -8.72
CA ALA A 98 -0.39 9.20 -7.89
C ALA A 98 -1.55 8.74 -8.77
N GLN A 99 -2.35 7.82 -8.24
CA GLN A 99 -3.62 7.41 -8.83
C GLN A 99 -4.65 7.10 -7.73
N PRO A 100 -5.96 7.07 -8.03
CA PRO A 100 -6.96 6.61 -7.06
C PRO A 100 -6.66 5.22 -6.53
N SER A 101 -6.84 5.00 -5.23
CA SER A 101 -6.59 3.70 -4.63
C SER A 101 -7.78 2.75 -4.78
N VAL A 102 -7.49 1.48 -5.06
CA VAL A 102 -8.46 0.37 -4.91
C VAL A 102 -8.34 -0.31 -3.53
N SER A 103 -7.39 0.11 -2.70
CA SER A 103 -7.14 -0.48 -1.38
C SER A 103 -8.08 0.04 -0.29
N GLN A 104 -9.25 0.56 -0.66
CA GLN A 104 -10.03 1.41 0.25
C GLN A 104 -10.57 0.68 1.46
N ASP A 105 -10.94 -0.59 1.29
CA ASP A 105 -11.39 -1.47 2.37
C ASP A 105 -10.26 -1.92 3.32
N LYS A 106 -9.01 -1.54 3.03
CA LYS A 106 -7.81 -1.91 3.81
C LYS A 106 -7.17 -0.74 4.54
N LEU A 107 -7.49 0.48 4.14
CA LEU A 107 -7.00 1.70 4.76
C LEU A 107 -8.01 2.18 5.80
N PRO A 108 -7.55 2.71 6.95
CA PRO A 108 -8.46 3.29 7.93
C PRO A 108 -9.15 4.53 7.34
N PHE A 109 -10.40 4.76 7.74
CA PHE A 109 -11.09 6.02 7.47
C PHE A 109 -12.08 6.33 8.60
N PRO A 110 -11.96 7.48 9.30
CA PRO A 110 -10.86 8.45 9.19
C PRO A 110 -9.52 7.85 9.64
N ASP A 111 -8.41 8.35 9.12
CA ASP A 111 -7.08 7.88 9.49
C ASP A 111 -6.56 8.57 10.76
N PRO A 112 -6.25 7.81 11.84
CA PRO A 112 -5.74 8.38 13.09
C PRO A 112 -4.36 9.06 12.96
N LYS A 113 -3.63 8.87 11.85
CA LYS A 113 -2.36 9.57 11.57
C LYS A 113 -2.55 10.94 10.92
N LEU A 114 -3.75 11.24 10.43
CA LEU A 114 -4.05 12.49 9.72
C LEU A 114 -4.63 13.59 10.63
N ASP A 115 -5.08 13.20 11.82
CA ASP A 115 -5.53 14.09 12.91
C ASP A 115 -4.45 15.11 13.35
#